data_AF-A0A242DHT3-F1
#
_entry.id   AF-A0A242DHT3-F1
#
_cell.length_a   1.000
_cell.length_b   1.000
_cell.length_c   1.000
_cell.angle_alpha   90.00
_cell.angle_beta   90.00
_cell.angle_gamma   90.00
#
_symmetry.space_group_name_H-M   'P 1'
#
loop_
_entity.id
_entity.type
_entity.pdbx_description
1 polymer ?
#
loop_
_entity_poly.entity_id
_entity_poly.type
_entity_poly.pdbx_seq_one_letter_code
_entity_poly.pdbx_strand_id
1 'polypeptide(L)' 'MYAIPIFMLIIGLFLLCVSIYLFLVDYKYVVDNNIRFHYLIPTIVGVLLAIFIIIYVSIYFCIF' A
#
# COMPACT_ATOMS: atom_id res chain seq x y z
N MET A 1 -11.35 16.75 -17.41
CA MET A 1 -11.75 15.32 -17.40
C MET A 1 -10.76 14.38 -16.68
N TYR A 2 -9.55 14.83 -16.31
CA TYR A 2 -8.54 14.00 -15.61
C TYR A 2 -8.45 14.21 -14.08
N ALA A 3 -9.27 15.08 -13.49
CA ALA A 3 -9.20 15.38 -12.06
C ALA A 3 -9.52 14.17 -11.17
N ILE A 4 -10.50 13.36 -11.57
CA ILE A 4 -10.94 12.16 -10.83
C ILE A 4 -9.82 11.09 -10.76
N PRO A 5 -9.18 10.67 -11.87
CA PRO A 5 -8.12 9.68 -11.79
C PRO A 5 -6.86 10.21 -11.10
N ILE A 6 -6.53 11.50 -11.23
CA ILE A 6 -5.43 12.12 -10.48
C ILE A 6 -5.71 12.04 -8.96
N PHE A 7 -6.94 12.34 -8.54
CA PHE A 7 -7.32 12.25 -7.12
C PHE A 7 -7.26 10.81 -6.60
N MET A 8 -7.69 9.83 -7.39
CA MET A 8 -7.56 8.40 -7.06
C MET A 8 -6.09 7.96 -6.95
N LEU A 9 -5.20 8.48 -7.79
CA LEU A 9 -3.78 8.14 -7.76
C LEU A 9 -3.11 8.70 -6.49
N ILE A 10 -3.46 9.93 -6.09
CA ILE A 10 -3.01 10.54 -4.83
C ILE A 10 -3.45 9.71 -3.62
N ILE A 11 -4.71 9.25 -3.61
CA ILE A 11 -5.23 8.37 -2.55
C ILE A 11 -4.48 7.04 -2.52
N GLY A 12 -4.21 6.44 -3.69
CA GLY A 12 -3.45 5.20 -3.81
C GLY A 12 -2.02 5.32 -3.26
N LEU A 13 -1.34 6.41 -3.58
CA LEU A 13 0.00 6.71 -3.05
C LEU A 13 -0.02 6.92 -1.53
N PHE A 14 -1.06 7.60 -1.02
CA PHE A 14 -1.23 7.79 0.42
C PHE A 14 -1.43 6.46 1.16
N LEU A 15 -2.30 5.59 0.63
CA LEU A 15 -2.50 4.24 1.15
C LEU A 15 -1.21 3.42 1.15
N LEU A 16 -0.41 3.52 0.07
CA LEU A 16 0.88 2.83 -0.02
C LEU A 16 1.86 3.34 1.04
N CYS A 17 1.94 4.65 1.27
CA CYS A 17 2.76 5.23 2.35
C CYS A 17 2.33 4.71 3.74
N VAL A 18 1.03 4.72 4.03
CA VAL A 18 0.51 4.23 5.32
C VAL A 18 0.80 2.74 5.50
N SER A 19 0.62 1.92 4.46
CA SER A 19 0.90 0.48 4.50
C SER A 19 2.39 0.20 4.72
N ILE A 20 3.30 0.95 4.10
CA ILE A 20 4.75 0.82 4.33
C ILE A 20 5.11 1.23 5.76
N TYR A 21 4.52 2.31 6.26
CA TYR A 21 4.75 2.75 7.63
C TYR A 21 4.30 1.70 8.64
N LEU A 22 3.09 1.16 8.48
CA LEU A 22 2.58 0.07 9.32
C LEU A 22 3.47 -1.17 9.23
N PHE A 23 3.93 -1.54 8.04
CA PHE A 23 4.86 -2.66 7.85
C PHE A 23 6.17 -2.45 8.62
N LEU A 24 6.75 -1.25 8.61
CA LEU A 24 7.97 -0.93 9.36
C LEU A 24 7.73 -0.99 10.88
N VAL A 25 6.59 -0.50 11.35
CA VAL A 25 6.21 -0.56 12.77
C VAL A 25 6.02 -2.00 13.23
N ASP A 26 5.27 -2.81 12.48
CA ASP A 26 5.06 -4.23 12.76
C ASP A 26 6.38 -5.01 12.69
N TYR A 27 7.24 -4.68 11.72
CA TYR A 27 8.56 -5.30 11.59
C TYR A 27 9.42 -5.01 12.80
N LYS A 28 9.50 -3.74 13.24
CA LYS A 28 10.21 -3.37 14.45
C LYS A 28 9.66 -4.10 15.67
N TYR A 29 8.34 -4.21 15.79
CA TYR A 29 7.69 -4.93 16.88
C TYR A 29 7.99 -6.43 16.88
N VAL A 30 8.06 -7.05 15.70
CA VAL A 30 8.45 -8.46 15.53
C VAL A 30 9.90 -8.68 15.93
N VAL A 31 10.81 -7.78 15.54
CA VAL A 31 12.24 -7.86 15.89
C VAL A 31 12.45 -7.65 17.40
N ASP A 32 11.82 -6.62 17.99
CA ASP A 32 11.99 -6.29 19.41
C ASP A 32 11.42 -7.36 20.34
N ASN A 33 10.32 -8.03 19.96
CA ASN A 33 9.63 -9.02 20.79
C ASN A 33 9.87 -10.48 20.36
N ASN A 34 10.73 -10.73 19.36
CA ASN A 34 11.03 -12.06 18.80
C ASN A 34 9.77 -12.87 18.44
N ILE A 35 8.75 -12.19 17.92
CA ILE A 35 7.44 -12.78 17.62
C ILE A 35 7.49 -13.44 16.24
N ARG A 36 6.69 -14.49 16.01
CA ARG A 36 6.63 -15.15 14.70
C ARG A 36 6.25 -14.17 13.59
N PHE A 37 6.94 -14.24 12.46
CA PHE A 37 6.73 -13.44 11.24
C PHE A 37 5.31 -13.47 10.66
N HIS A 38 4.42 -14.33 11.16
CA HIS A 38 3.03 -14.44 10.71
C HIS A 38 2.22 -13.14 10.90
N TYR A 39 2.63 -12.29 11.84
CA TYR A 39 1.99 -10.97 12.07
C TYR A 39 2.26 -9.96 10.94
N LEU A 40 3.24 -10.20 10.07
CA LEU A 40 3.54 -9.32 8.92
C LEU A 40 2.68 -9.62 7.69
N ILE A 41 1.95 -10.74 7.68
CA ILE A 41 1.09 -11.15 6.56
C ILE A 41 0.03 -10.10 6.22
N PRO A 42 -0.77 -9.57 7.17
CA PRO A 42 -1.78 -8.56 6.85
C PRO A 42 -1.17 -7.27 6.26
N THR A 43 0.00 -6.85 6.74
CA THR A 43 0.69 -5.66 6.22
C THR A 43 1.27 -5.90 4.81
N ILE A 44 1.81 -7.10 4.53
CA ILE A 44 2.24 -7.49 3.17
C ILE A 44 1.06 -7.49 2.19
N VAL A 45 -0.08 -8.04 2.60
CA VAL A 45 -1.31 -8.03 1.78
C VAL A 45 -1.78 -6.60 1.52
N GLY A 46 -1.72 -5.73 2.53
CA GLY A 46 -2.06 -4.30 2.40
C GLY A 46 -1.16 -3.56 1.40
N VAL A 47 0.15 -3.82 1.42
CA VAL A 47 1.09 -3.26 0.42
C VAL A 47 0.78 -3.77 -0.98
N LEU A 48 0.53 -5.08 -1.13
CA LEU A 48 0.19 -5.68 -2.43
C LEU A 48 -1.08 -5.05 -3.01
N LEU A 49 -2.10 -4.87 -2.17
CA LEU A 49 -3.37 -4.26 -2.57
C LEU A 49 -3.18 -2.81 -3.03
N ALA A 50 -2.38 -2.02 -2.31
CA ALA A 50 -2.07 -0.64 -2.69
C ALA A 50 -1.35 -0.56 -4.04
N ILE A 51 -0.39 -1.46 -4.30
CA ILE A 51 0.30 -1.57 -5.59
C ILE A 51 -0.69 -1.89 -6.71
N PHE A 52 -1.58 -2.86 -6.50
CA PHE A 52 -2.63 -3.22 -7.47
C PHE A 52 -3.53 -2.03 -7.83
N ILE A 53 -3.96 -1.25 -6.83
CA ILE A 53 -4.79 -0.05 -7.04
C ILE A 53 -4.03 1.00 -7.87
N ILE A 54 -2.76 1.24 -7.56
CA ILE A 54 -1.94 2.21 -8.31
C ILE A 54 -1.78 1.78 -9.76
N ILE A 55 -1.46 0.50 -10.01
CA ILE A 55 -1.34 -0.04 -11.37
C ILE A 55 -2.66 0.10 -12.13
N TYR A 56 -3.77 -0.30 -11.51
CA TYR A 56 -5.10 -0.21 -12.11
C TYR A 56 -5.47 1.22 -12.51
N VAL A 57 -5.29 2.18 -11.60
CA VAL A 57 -5.57 3.61 -11.85
C VAL A 57 -4.63 4.17 -12.92
N SER A 58 -3.37 3.73 -12.95
CA SER A 58 -2.39 4.17 -13.95
C SER A 58 -2.72 3.64 -15.36
N ILE A 59 -3.17 2.39 -15.46
CA ILE A 59 -3.64 1.79 -16.71
C ILE A 59 -4.91 2.52 -17.18
N TYR A 60 -5.84 2.80 -16.27
CA TYR A 60 -7.04 3.57 -16.59
C TYR A 60 -6.70 4.96 -17.14
N PHE A 61 -5.68 5.63 -16.59
CA PHE A 61 -5.17 6.91 -17.07
C PHE A 61 -4.46 6.83 -18.43
N CYS A 62 -3.89 5.66 -18.78
CA CYS A 62 -3.17 5.48 -20.04
C CYS A 62 -4.10 5.13 -21.22
N ILE A 63 -5.25 4.51 -20.93
CA ILE A 63 -6.23 4.07 -21.94
C ILE A 63 -7.21 5.21 -22.32
N PHE A 64 -7.39 6.22 -21.47
CA PHE A 64 -8.32 7.35 -21.64
C PHE A 64 -7.58 8.69 -21.77
#